data_AF-A0AAD5EAS2-F1
#
_entry.id   AF-A0AAD5EAS2-F1
#
_cell.length_a   1.000
_cell.length_b   1.000
_cell.length_c   1.000
_cell.angle_alpha   90.00
_cell.angle_beta   90.00
_cell.angle_gamma   90.00
#
_symmetry.space_group_name_H-M   'P 1'
#
loop_
_entity.id
_entity.type
_entity.pdbx_description
1 polymer ?
#
loop_
_entity_poly.entity_id
_entity_poly.type
_entity_poly.pdbx_seq_one_letter_code
_entity_poly.pdbx_strand_id
1 'polypeptide(L)'
;MLTTYLAKNGSKDVRLLLHSPQAEHWPALLGRLQRKFNDDSIHSLKYLDADGNYSIIADSEDLMVAVESITSSRAELLCWTMRYGESI
;
A
#
# COMPACT_ATOMS: atom_id res chain seq x y z
N MET A 1 1.22 9.15 -14.52
CA MET A 1 0.93 7.69 -14.65
C MET A 1 0.13 7.27 -13.44
N LEU A 2 -0.89 6.43 -13.62
CA LEU A 2 -1.81 6.00 -12.57
C LEU A 2 -1.45 4.58 -12.15
N THR A 3 -1.26 4.34 -10.85
CA THR A 3 -0.88 3.04 -10.30
C THR A 3 -2.08 2.44 -9.56
N THR A 4 -2.41 1.19 -9.88
CA THR A 4 -3.47 0.43 -9.23
C THR A 4 -2.92 -0.33 -8.03
N TYR A 5 -3.56 -0.18 -6.88
CA TYR A 5 -3.24 -0.84 -5.62
C TYR A 5 -4.37 -1.80 -5.26
N LEU A 6 -4.03 -3.04 -4.95
CA LEU A 6 -4.91 -3.99 -4.29
C LEU A 6 -4.52 -4.06 -2.82
N ALA A 7 -5.27 -3.37 -1.97
CA ALA A 7 -5.07 -3.46 -0.53
C ALA A 7 -5.97 -4.56 0.05
N LYS A 8 -5.38 -5.44 0.87
CA LYS A 8 -6.09 -6.48 1.60
C LYS A 8 -6.17 -6.14 3.08
N ASN A 9 -7.36 -6.20 3.65
CA ASN A 9 -7.58 -6.18 5.08
C ASN A 9 -7.99 -7.59 5.54
N GLY A 10 -7.03 -8.32 6.13
CA GLY A 10 -7.18 -9.74 6.40
C GLY A 10 -7.28 -10.57 5.10
N SER A 11 -7.88 -11.75 5.19
CA SER A 11 -7.94 -12.71 4.06
C SER A 11 -9.15 -12.55 3.13
N LYS A 12 -10.16 -11.76 3.53
CA LYS A 12 -11.46 -11.70 2.83
C LYS A 12 -11.88 -10.30 2.35
N ASP A 13 -11.34 -9.21 2.88
CA ASP A 13 -11.65 -7.85 2.42
C ASP A 13 -10.52 -7.34 1.52
N VAL A 14 -10.80 -7.22 0.22
CA VAL A 14 -9.85 -6.75 -0.79
C VAL A 14 -10.44 -5.53 -1.48
N ARG A 15 -9.68 -4.43 -1.52
CA ARG A 15 -10.14 -3.17 -2.12
C ARG A 15 -9.12 -2.64 -3.10
N LEU A 16 -9.64 -2.20 -4.24
CA LEU A 16 -8.87 -1.52 -5.26
C LEU A 16 -8.78 -0.02 -4.93
N LEU A 17 -7.57 0.52 -4.98
CA LEU A 17 -7.31 1.95 -4.91
C LEU A 17 -6.53 2.39 -6.14
N LEU A 18 -6.93 3.54 -6.66
CA LEU A 18 -6.17 4.27 -7.65
C LEU A 18 -5.31 5.29 -6.92
N HIS A 19 -4.03 5.30 -7.22
CA HIS A 19 -3.04 6.21 -6.67
C HIS A 19 -2.26 6.87 -7.80
N SER A 20 -2.01 8.17 -7.65
CA SER A 20 -1.17 8.93 -8.56
C SER A 20 0.05 9.40 -7.77
N PRO A 21 1.22 8.78 -7.96
CA PRO A 21 2.43 9.08 -7.19
C PRO A 21 2.85 10.56 -7.24
N GLN A 22 2.49 11.25 -8.32
CA GLN A 22 2.78 12.68 -8.52
C GLN A 22 1.81 13.62 -7.80
N ALA A 23 0.69 13.10 -7.28
CA ALA A 23 -0.40 13.91 -6.72
C ALA A 23 -0.80 13.50 -5.29
N GLU A 24 -0.31 12.37 -4.79
CA GLU A 24 -0.68 11.83 -3.49
C GLU A 24 0.56 11.33 -2.75
N HIS A 25 0.73 11.79 -1.51
CA HIS A 25 1.77 11.32 -0.60
C HIS A 25 1.16 10.37 0.44
N TRP A 26 2.03 9.70 1.20
CA TRP A 26 1.63 8.64 2.12
C TRP A 26 0.50 9.02 3.10
N PRO A 27 0.52 10.17 3.80
CA PRO A 27 -0.55 10.49 4.76
C PRO A 27 -1.96 10.54 4.13
N ALA A 28 -2.06 11.03 2.89
CA ALA A 28 -3.32 11.09 2.16
C ALA A 28 -3.80 9.71 1.72
N LEU A 29 -2.88 8.86 1.23
CA LEU A 29 -3.17 7.46 0.88
C LEU A 29 -3.62 6.67 2.12
N LEU A 30 -2.91 6.82 3.25
CA LEU A 30 -3.25 6.18 4.51
C LEU A 30 -4.64 6.59 5.00
N GLY A 31 -4.94 7.89 5.03
CA GLY A 31 -6.26 8.39 5.44
C GLY A 31 -7.40 7.93 4.51
N ARG A 32 -7.12 7.65 3.23
CA ARG A 32 -8.09 7.01 2.33
C ARG A 32 -8.25 5.52 2.62
N LEU A 33 -7.17 4.80 2.89
CA LEU A 33 -7.20 3.39 3.26
C LEU A 33 -8.03 3.18 4.53
N GLN A 34 -7.73 3.94 5.58
CA GLN A 34 -8.46 3.90 6.84
C GLN A 34 -9.96 4.15 6.65
N ARG A 35 -10.32 5.20 5.88
CA ARG A 35 -11.73 5.49 5.55
C ARG A 35 -12.38 4.42 4.70
N LYS A 36 -11.68 3.85 3.72
CA LYS A 36 -12.20 2.76 2.91
C LYS A 36 -12.51 1.56 3.80
N PHE A 37 -11.54 1.08 4.56
CA PHE A 37 -11.71 -0.09 5.42
C PHE A 37 -12.50 0.17 6.70
N ASN A 38 -12.84 1.44 6.99
CA ASN A 38 -13.44 1.87 8.25
C ASN A 38 -12.62 1.36 9.47
N ASP A 39 -11.31 1.54 9.38
CA ASP A 39 -10.33 1.02 10.35
C ASP A 39 -9.19 2.05 10.50
N ASP A 40 -9.20 2.78 11.61
CA ASP A 40 -8.19 3.80 11.95
C ASP A 40 -6.91 3.21 12.55
N SER A 41 -6.90 1.91 12.86
CA SER A 41 -5.73 1.21 13.40
C SER A 41 -4.70 0.82 12.33
N ILE A 42 -5.07 0.95 11.05
CA ILE A 42 -4.14 0.77 9.92
C ILE A 42 -3.07 1.86 9.99
N HIS A 43 -1.80 1.47 10.06
CA HIS A 43 -0.67 2.42 10.11
C HIS A 43 0.37 2.19 9.01
N SER A 44 0.43 1.00 8.42
CA SER A 44 1.36 0.68 7.34
C SER A 44 0.78 -0.35 6.37
N LEU A 45 1.47 -0.56 5.25
CA LEU A 45 1.19 -1.62 4.30
C LEU A 45 2.37 -2.56 4.22
N LYS A 46 2.12 -3.87 4.21
CA LYS A 46 3.08 -4.88 3.75
C LYS A 46 2.85 -5.13 2.27
N TYR A 47 3.90 -5.26 1.46
CA TYR A 47 3.81 -5.62 0.05
C TYR A 47 4.91 -6.61 -0.33
N LEU A 48 4.78 -7.25 -1.49
CA LEU A 48 5.82 -8.09 -2.07
C LEU A 48 6.58 -7.26 -3.12
N ASP A 49 7.89 -7.07 -2.92
CA ASP A 49 8.72 -6.32 -3.87
C ASP A 49 9.13 -7.17 -5.09
N ALA A 50 9.85 -6.54 -6.02
CA ALA A 50 10.28 -7.17 -7.27
C ALA A 50 11.24 -8.36 -7.06
N ASP A 51 11.92 -8.42 -5.92
CA ASP A 51 12.82 -9.50 -5.55
C ASP A 51 12.09 -10.64 -4.81
N GLY A 52 10.78 -10.50 -4.58
CA GLY A 52 9.96 -11.49 -3.88
C GLY A 52 10.08 -11.41 -2.36
N ASN A 53 10.60 -10.31 -1.82
CA ASN A 53 10.69 -10.10 -0.38
C ASN A 53 9.48 -9.32 0.14
N TYR A 54 9.14 -9.55 1.41
CA TYR A 54 8.15 -8.74 2.10
C TYR A 54 8.77 -7.43 2.58
N SER A 55 8.21 -6.33 2.10
CA SER A 55 8.63 -4.97 2.41
C SER A 55 7.47 -4.16 3.00
N ILE A 56 7.78 -3.07 3.71
CA ILE A 56 6.79 -2.23 4.40
C ILE A 56 6.73 -0.84 3.76
N ILE A 57 5.53 -0.26 3.71
CA ILE A 57 5.27 1.15 3.43
C ILE A 57 4.73 1.78 4.71
N ALA A 58 5.55 2.57 5.39
CA ALA A 58 5.19 3.30 6.61
C ALA A 58 5.31 4.82 6.44
N ASP A 59 5.98 5.29 5.39
CA ASP A 59 6.12 6.70 5.07
C ASP A 59 6.10 7.00 3.55
N SER A 60 6.42 8.25 3.19
CA SER A 60 6.40 8.70 1.79
C SER A 60 7.61 8.24 0.99
N GLU A 61 8.76 7.98 1.65
CA GLU A 61 9.96 7.47 1.00
C GLU A 61 9.74 6.00 0.62
N ASP A 62 9.23 5.20 1.56
CA ASP A 62 8.86 3.80 1.29
C ASP A 62 7.84 3.71 0.15
N LEU A 63 6.84 4.59 0.15
CA LEU A 63 5.81 4.62 -0.89
C LEU A 63 6.41 4.90 -2.26
N MET A 64 7.36 5.84 -2.35
CA MET A 64 8.06 6.17 -3.59
C MET A 64 8.84 4.96 -4.11
N VAL A 65 9.62 4.30 -3.24
CA VAL A 65 10.38 3.09 -3.60
C VAL A 65 9.44 1.96 -4.07
N ALA A 66 8.35 1.74 -3.34
CA ALA A 66 7.35 0.75 -3.70
C ALA A 66 6.76 1.04 -5.09
N VAL A 67 6.34 2.28 -5.35
CA VAL A 67 5.84 2.72 -6.67
C VAL A 67 6.84 2.45 -7.78
N GLU A 68 8.10 2.86 -7.58
CA GLU A 68 9.16 2.73 -8.57
C GLU A 68 9.42 1.27 -8.96
N SER A 69 9.37 0.37 -7.97
CA SER A 69 9.55 -1.07 -8.19
C SER A 69 8.50 -1.67 -9.12
N ILE A 70 7.30 -1.10 -9.19
CA ILE A 70 6.16 -1.62 -9.96
C ILE A 70 6.01 -0.93 -11.31
N THR A 71 6.35 0.37 -11.40
CA THR A 71 6.36 1.10 -12.67
C THR A 71 7.21 0.41 -13.73
N SER A 72 8.25 -0.30 -13.30
CA SER A 72 9.15 -1.09 -14.14
C SER A 72 8.53 -2.39 -14.66
N SER A 73 7.49 -2.92 -14.00
CA SER A 73 6.89 -4.25 -14.27
C SER A 73 5.45 -4.21 -14.81
N ARG A 74 4.83 -3.03 -14.97
CA ARG A 74 3.40 -2.85 -15.36
C ARG A 74 2.40 -3.58 -14.45
N ALA A 75 2.81 -3.98 -13.25
CA ALA A 75 1.99 -4.77 -12.34
C ALA A 75 1.13 -3.89 -11.43
N GLU A 76 0.14 -4.49 -10.79
CA GLU A 76 -0.61 -3.89 -9.70
C GLU A 76 0.20 -4.06 -8.41
N LEU A 77 0.19 -3.09 -7.49
CA LEU A 77 0.78 -3.31 -6.18
C LEU A 77 -0.19 -4.09 -5.30
N LEU A 78 0.20 -5.31 -4.93
CA LEU A 78 -0.53 -6.08 -3.93
C LEU A 78 -0.01 -5.75 -2.54
N CYS A 79 -0.88 -5.19 -1.70
CA CYS A 79 -0.58 -4.81 -0.33
C CYS A 79 -1.50 -5.50 0.67
N TRP A 80 -1.02 -5.63 1.90
CA TRP A 80 -1.79 -6.01 3.09
C TRP A 80 -1.72 -4.88 4.12
N THR A 81 -2.86 -4.48 4.66
CA THR A 81 -2.92 -3.47 5.72
C THR A 81 -2.38 -4.04 7.02
N MET A 82 -1.56 -3.27 7.72
CA MET A 82 -0.94 -3.66 8.99
C MET A 82 -1.39 -2.75 10.13
N ARG A 83 -1.52 -3.32 11.34
CA ARG A 83 -1.93 -2.66 12.59
C ARG A 83 -0.80 -2.60 13.60
N TYR A 84 -0.93 -1.73 14.61
CA TYR A 84 0.04 -1.67 15.70
C TYR A 84 0.06 -3.02 16.44
N GLY A 85 1.24 -3.60 16.57
CA GLY A 85 1.44 -4.91 17.23
C GLY A 85 1.34 -6.13 16.32
N GLU A 86 0.94 -5.98 15.05
CA GLU A 86 1.07 -7.06 14.05
C GLU A 86 2.55 -7.17 13.61
N SER A 87 3.15 -8.35 13.82
CA SER A 87 4.53 -8.64 13.40
C SER A 87 4.59 -9.03 11.92
N ILE A 88 5.77 -8.87 11.31
CA ILE A 88 6.05 -9.17 9.89
C ILE A 88 5.92 -10.66 9.59
#